data_AF-A0A950T2J8-F1
#
_entry.id   AF-A0A950T2J8-F1
#
_cell.length_a   1.000
_cell.length_b   1.000
_cell.length_c   1.000
_cell.angle_alpha   90.00
_cell.angle_beta   90.00
_cell.angle_gamma   90.00
#
_symmetry.space_group_name_H-M   'P 1'
#
loop_
_entity.id
_entity.type
_entity.pdbx_description
1 polymer ?
#
loop_
_entity_poly.entity_id
_entity_poly.type
_entity_poly.pdbx_seq_one_letter_code
_entity_poly.pdbx_strand_id
1 'polypeptide(L)' 'DFVTVAQGFGCAAARIEKAKDLAPALSSALAADRPTLLDMIVDPSVALLY' A
#
# COMPACT_ATOMS: atom_id res chain seq x y z
N ASP A 1 -11.54 -3.85 0.75
CA ASP A 1 -10.62 -3.52 1.84
C ASP A 1 -9.54 -4.60 1.90
N PHE A 2 -8.44 -4.39 1.19
CA PHE A 2 -7.40 -5.43 1.01
C PHE A 2 -6.52 -5.59 2.24
N VAL A 3 -6.54 -4.60 3.15
CA VAL A 3 -5.80 -4.62 4.40
C VAL A 3 -6.26 -5.79 5.29
N THR A 4 -7.57 -5.96 5.43
CA THR A 4 -8.15 -7.03 6.27
C THR A 4 -7.83 -8.42 5.72
N VAL A 5 -7.84 -8.56 4.39
CA VAL A 5 -7.47 -9.81 3.71
C VAL A 5 -6.00 -10.14 3.99
N ALA A 6 -5.09 -9.20 3.78
CA ALA A 6 -3.66 -9.40 4.02
C ALA A 6 -3.32 -9.69 5.49
N GLN A 7 -4.02 -9.06 6.44
CA GLN A 7 -3.88 -9.37 7.87
C GLN A 7 -4.31 -10.81 8.19
N GLY A 8 -5.38 -11.32 7.56
CA GLY A 8 -5.80 -12.71 7.70
C GLY A 8 -4.77 -13.74 7.21
N PHE A 9 -3.89 -13.35 6.30
CA PHE A 9 -2.76 -14.16 5.83
C PHE A 9 -1.47 -13.95 6.64
N GLY A 10 -1.48 -13.13 7.69
CA GLY A 10 -0.30 -12.81 8.51
C GLY A 10 0.64 -11.78 7.88
N CYS A 11 0.25 -11.15 6.76
CA CYS A 11 1.04 -10.13 6.10
C CYS A 11 0.87 -8.76 6.78
N ALA A 12 1.91 -7.92 6.70
CA ALA A 12 1.73 -6.51 7.01
C ALA A 12 0.83 -5.88 5.96
N ALA A 13 -0.04 -4.95 6.36
CA ALA A 13 -0.85 -4.21 5.40
C ALA A 13 -1.06 -2.78 5.86
N ALA A 14 -0.93 -1.84 4.92
CA ALA A 14 -1.15 -0.42 5.16
C ALA A 14 -1.98 0.18 4.03
N ARG A 15 -2.87 1.11 4.38
CA ARG A 15 -3.68 1.88 3.44
C ARG A 15 -3.12 3.28 3.30
N ILE A 16 -2.89 3.72 2.06
CA ILE A 16 -2.30 5.01 1.71
C ILE A 16 -3.34 5.81 0.95
N GLU A 17 -3.79 6.91 1.56
CA GLU A 17 -4.78 7.82 0.96
C GLU A 17 -4.14 9.08 0.36
N LYS A 18 -2.87 9.36 0.69
CA LYS A 18 -2.17 10.57 0.25
C LYS A 18 -0.81 10.22 -0.33
N ALA A 19 -0.46 10.85 -1.44
CA ALA A 19 0.82 10.62 -2.12
C ALA A 19 2.05 10.86 -1.22
N LYS A 20 1.96 11.81 -0.28
CA LYS A 20 3.05 12.10 0.67
C LYS A 20 3.37 10.95 1.63
N ASP A 21 2.39 10.08 1.89
CA ASP A 21 2.54 8.96 2.82
C ASP A 21 3.09 7.71 2.10
N LEU A 22 3.21 7.76 0.76
CA LEU A 22 3.78 6.68 -0.05
C LEU A 22 5.26 6.44 0.25
N ALA A 23 6.09 7.48 0.14
CA ALA A 23 7.53 7.34 0.32
C ALA A 23 7.92 6.70 1.67
N PRO A 24 7.42 7.17 2.82
CA PRO A 24 7.74 6.55 4.11
C PRO A 24 7.16 5.13 4.24
N ALA A 25 5.94 4.89 3.74
CA ALA A 25 5.33 3.56 3.80
C ALA A 25 6.06 2.54 2.92
N LEU A 26 6.53 2.95 1.74
CA LEU A 26 7.32 2.12 0.85
C LEU A 26 8.67 1.77 1.46
N SER A 27 9.38 2.76 2.03
CA SER A 27 10.64 2.51 2.74
C SER A 27 10.44 1.54 3.92
N SER A 28 9.35 1.71 4.67
CA SER A 28 9.04 0.82 5.80
C SER A 28 8.65 -0.59 5.34
N ALA A 29 7.92 -0.73 4.24
CA ALA A 29 7.56 -2.02 3.66
C ALA A 29 8.76 -2.77 3.07
N LEU A 30 9.70 -2.05 2.43
CA LEU A 30 10.94 -2.64 1.90
C LEU A 30 11.92 -3.06 3.00
N ALA A 31 11.93 -2.33 4.13
CA ALA A 31 12.74 -2.68 5.29
C ALA A 31 12.10 -3.78 6.16
N ALA A 32 10.83 -4.12 5.93
CA ALA A 32 10.15 -5.16 6.68
C ALA A 32 10.59 -6.54 6.20
N ASP A 33 10.93 -7.42 7.14
CA ASP A 33 11.36 -8.81 6.86
C ASP A 33 10.16 -9.74 6.57
N ARG A 34 9.06 -9.17 6.06
CA ARG A 34 7.80 -9.87 5.80
C ARG A 34 7.04 -9.26 4.63
N PRO A 35 6.26 -10.07 3.89
CA PRO A 35 5.41 -9.57 2.82
C PRO A 35 4.46 -8.49 3.34
N THR A 36 4.49 -7.34 2.67
CA THR A 36 3.74 -6.14 3.04
C THR A 36 2.87 -5.69 1.87
N LEU A 37 1.56 -5.58 2.11
CA LEU A 37 0.60 -5.04 1.15
C LEU A 37 0.42 -3.54 1.38
N LEU A 38 0.65 -2.74 0.34
CA LEU A 38 0.36 -1.31 0.35
C LEU A 38 -0.86 -1.06 -0.56
N ASP A 39 -2.00 -0.75 0.04
CA ASP A 39 -3.25 -0.41 -0.68
C ASP A 39 -3.29 1.10 -0.90
N MET A 40 -3.18 1.54 -2.16
CA MET A 40 -3.14 2.95 -2.51
C MET A 40 -4.41 3.36 -3.26
N ILE A 41 -5.04 4.43 -2.79
CA ILE A 41 -6.12 5.07 -3.52
C ILE A 41 -5.51 5.98 -4.58
N VAL A 42 -5.73 5.63 -5.84
CA VAL A 42 -5.42 6.46 -7.00
C VAL A 42 -6.69 7.11 -7.53
N ASP A 43 -6.56 8.34 -8.02
CA ASP A 43 -7.68 9.05 -8.64
C ASP A 43 -8.08 8.32 -9.95
N PRO A 44 -9.31 7.79 -10.04
CA PRO A 44 -9.75 7.05 -11.22
C PRO A 44 -9.92 7.93 -12.47
N SER A 45 -9.91 9.26 -12.30
CA SER A 45 -10.08 10.23 -13.39
C SER A 45 -8.77 10.53 -14.13
N VAL A 46 -7.63 10.06 -13.60
CA VAL A 46 -6.33 10.23 -14.25
C VAL A 46 -6.21 9.20 -15.38
N ALA A 47 -6.06 9.69 -16.61
CA ALA A 47 -5.80 8.84 -17.76
C ALA A 47 -4.49 8.05 -17.53
N LEU A 48 -4.56 6.72 -17.68
CA LEU A 48 -3.38 5.85 -17.70
C LEU A 48 -2.46 6.30 -18.85
N LEU A 49 -1.35 6.93 -18.50
CA LEU A 49 -0.28 7.25 -19.43
C LEU A 49 0.44 5.93 -19.77
N TYR A 50 0.08 5.33 -20.90
CA TYR A 50 0.82 4.26 -21.57
C TYR A 50 1.60 4.81 -22.75
#